data_AF-A0A7I9W2T4-F1
#
_entry.id   AF-A0A7I9W2T4-F1
#
_cell.length_a   1.000
_cell.length_b   1.000
_cell.length_c   1.000
_cell.angle_alpha   90.00
_cell.angle_beta   90.00
_cell.angle_gamma   90.00
#
_symmetry.space_group_name_H-M   'P 1'
#
loop_
_entity.id
_entity.type
_entity.pdbx_description
1 polymer ?
#
loop_
_entity_poly.entity_id
_entity_poly.type
_entity_poly.pdbx_seq_one_letter_code
_entity_poly.pdbx_strand_id
1 'polypeptide(L)'
;MLTMAPVANAAEPLAEIRGTVTKDRVAAGCEEMKYNPKLQDIAFAVAQMIPAPQHEVDAMIGAYRGDVRTFVGMGDPMAAAVNDAYRKGAGPAITDCYWTEYGVSFLRYEEFEEDYVGIVVGRPGVTTPPSGPGAPGGGAKPPEQQAPAPPPPPVKCPPGGPKTEVPAGETCPPPTNAIRVTFDRGIGFWTVNVKNEAGIGGKCTYRATSTTGLTGASRDFDIAPNGTASFSVPAPLPLTTYEVVTSCTGEYDGKQVEFGRDVQTVSL
;
A
#
# COMPACT_ATOMS: atom_id res chain seq x y z
N MET A 1 -9.28 -17.35 32.01
CA MET A 1 -9.05 -16.00 31.47
C MET A 1 -8.14 -16.17 30.26
N LEU A 2 -8.70 -16.13 29.06
CA LEU A 2 -7.94 -16.09 27.81
C LEU A 2 -8.21 -14.72 27.20
N THR A 3 -7.21 -13.86 27.23
CA THR A 3 -7.19 -12.57 26.56
C THR A 3 -7.01 -12.83 25.06
N MET A 4 -8.05 -12.61 24.26
CA MET A 4 -7.89 -12.52 22.80
C MET A 4 -7.35 -11.13 22.47
N ALA A 5 -6.11 -11.07 22.01
CA ALA A 5 -5.51 -9.86 21.45
C ALA A 5 -6.20 -9.50 20.12
N PRO A 6 -6.35 -8.20 19.80
CA PRO A 6 -6.90 -7.77 18.53
C PRO A 6 -5.94 -8.14 17.39
N VAL A 7 -6.46 -8.80 16.36
CA VAL A 7 -5.72 -9.12 15.14
C VAL A 7 -5.48 -7.81 14.38
N ALA A 8 -4.23 -7.32 14.38
CA ALA A 8 -3.85 -6.13 13.64
C ALA A 8 -4.01 -6.40 12.13
N ASN A 9 -4.91 -5.65 11.49
CA ASN A 9 -5.13 -5.74 10.05
C ASN A 9 -3.84 -5.33 9.31
N ALA A 10 -3.20 -6.27 8.59
CA ALA A 10 -1.93 -6.07 7.87
C ALA A 10 -1.91 -4.93 6.82
N ALA A 11 -3.04 -4.28 6.55
CA ALA A 11 -3.15 -3.11 5.68
C ALA A 11 -2.73 -1.78 6.35
N GLU A 12 -2.93 -1.62 7.66
CA GLU A 12 -2.50 -0.42 8.41
C GLU A 12 -0.97 -0.35 8.61
N PRO A 13 -0.28 -1.46 8.98
CA PRO A 13 1.17 -1.51 9.12
C PRO A 13 1.93 -1.06 7.87
N LEU A 14 1.52 -1.52 6.70
CA LEU A 14 2.19 -1.16 5.44
C LEU A 14 2.03 0.32 5.11
N ALA A 15 0.89 0.93 5.43
CA ALA A 15 0.68 2.36 5.22
C ALA A 15 1.60 3.20 6.12
N GLU A 16 1.79 2.79 7.38
CA GLU A 16 2.69 3.47 8.32
C GLU A 16 4.17 3.35 7.88
N ILE A 17 4.60 2.16 7.47
CA ILE A 17 5.97 1.94 6.98
C ILE A 17 6.21 2.74 5.68
N ARG A 18 5.26 2.72 4.74
CA ARG A 18 5.33 3.55 3.51
C ARG A 18 5.38 5.04 3.83
N GLY A 19 4.55 5.51 4.76
CA GLY A 19 4.55 6.90 5.21
C GLY A 19 5.89 7.32 5.80
N THR A 20 6.54 6.43 6.56
CA THR A 20 7.88 6.66 7.11
C THR A 20 8.93 6.78 5.99
N VAL A 21 8.91 5.87 5.01
CA VAL A 21 9.81 5.92 3.85
C VAL A 21 9.64 7.21 3.07
N THR A 22 8.40 7.60 2.73
CA THR A 22 8.13 8.84 1.99
C THR A 22 8.56 10.08 2.80
N LYS A 23 8.26 10.12 4.10
CA LYS A 23 8.65 11.23 4.97
C LYS A 23 10.17 11.43 5.00
N ASP A 24 10.92 10.36 5.22
CA ASP A 24 12.38 10.44 5.35
C ASP A 24 13.05 10.75 4.01
N ARG A 25 12.47 10.23 2.92
CA ARG A 25 12.90 10.55 1.56
C ARG A 25 12.76 12.03 1.23
N VAL A 26 11.60 12.62 1.54
CA VAL A 26 11.32 14.04 1.33
C VAL A 26 12.21 14.91 2.22
N ALA A 27 12.43 14.51 3.48
CA ALA A 27 13.32 15.22 4.39
C ALA A 27 14.77 15.26 3.90
N ALA A 28 15.21 14.25 3.13
CA ALA A 28 16.53 14.22 2.49
C ALA A 28 16.63 15.05 1.21
N GLY A 29 15.52 15.64 0.73
CA GLY A 29 15.50 16.44 -0.50
C GLY A 29 15.55 15.61 -1.79
N CYS A 30 15.33 14.29 -1.70
CA CYS A 30 15.23 13.42 -2.86
C CYS A 30 13.79 13.38 -3.41
N GLU A 31 13.65 13.03 -4.68
CA GLU A 31 12.35 12.69 -5.25
C GLU A 31 11.74 11.48 -4.51
N GLU A 32 10.42 11.49 -4.36
CA GLU A 32 9.68 10.38 -3.78
C GLU A 32 9.96 9.10 -4.58
N MET A 33 10.30 8.02 -3.88
CA MET A 33 10.50 6.72 -4.53
C MET A 33 9.15 6.15 -4.95
N LYS A 34 9.10 5.53 -6.14
CA LYS A 34 7.91 4.85 -6.63
C LYS A 34 7.70 3.53 -5.91
N TYR A 35 6.51 3.29 -5.39
CA TYR A 35 6.16 1.99 -4.86
C TYR A 35 6.12 0.93 -5.96
N ASN A 36 6.84 -0.19 -5.77
CA ASN A 36 6.92 -1.28 -6.73
C ASN A 36 6.46 -2.61 -6.11
N PRO A 37 5.36 -3.22 -6.61
CA PRO A 37 4.86 -4.50 -6.13
C PRO A 37 5.89 -5.64 -6.17
N LYS A 38 6.80 -5.66 -7.15
CA LYS A 38 7.88 -6.68 -7.21
C LYS A 38 8.87 -6.53 -6.05
N LEU A 39 9.18 -5.29 -5.67
CA LEU A 39 10.05 -5.04 -4.51
C LEU A 39 9.31 -5.35 -3.19
N GLN A 40 7.99 -5.18 -3.15
CA GLN A 40 7.15 -5.63 -2.03
C GLN A 40 7.13 -7.16 -1.92
N ASP A 41 7.04 -7.89 -3.04
CA ASP A 41 7.12 -9.36 -3.03
C ASP A 41 8.47 -9.82 -2.50
N ILE A 42 9.57 -9.18 -2.92
CA ILE A 42 10.91 -9.42 -2.35
C ILE A 42 10.91 -9.11 -0.86
N ALA A 43 10.31 -8.00 -0.43
CA ALA A 43 10.20 -7.62 0.97
C ALA A 43 9.48 -8.70 1.80
N PHE A 44 8.42 -9.31 1.27
CA PHE A 44 7.73 -10.43 1.92
C PHE A 44 8.58 -11.69 1.94
N ALA A 45 9.34 -11.99 0.89
CA ALA A 45 10.18 -13.19 0.82
C ALA A 45 11.34 -13.16 1.83
N VAL A 46 11.93 -11.98 2.08
CA VAL A 46 13.07 -11.82 3.00
C VAL A 46 12.66 -11.61 4.46
N ALA A 47 11.47 -11.07 4.72
CA ALA A 47 11.03 -10.74 6.08
C ALA A 47 10.37 -11.91 6.83
N GLN A 48 10.24 -13.09 6.22
CA GLN A 48 9.67 -14.26 6.89
C GLN A 48 10.62 -14.78 7.98
N MET A 49 10.06 -15.33 9.06
CA MET A 49 10.81 -15.99 10.12
C MET A 49 11.68 -17.14 9.61
N ILE A 50 11.16 -17.89 8.63
CA ILE A 50 11.94 -18.79 7.79
C ILE A 50 11.96 -18.13 6.40
N PRO A 51 13.03 -17.38 6.05
CA PRO A 51 13.11 -16.71 4.76
C PRO A 51 12.98 -17.70 3.60
N ALA A 52 12.48 -17.22 2.46
CA ALA A 52 12.50 -18.00 1.24
C ALA A 52 13.95 -18.45 0.94
N PRO A 53 14.15 -19.64 0.35
CA PRO A 53 15.48 -20.10 -0.06
C PRO A 53 16.20 -19.02 -0.88
N GLN A 54 17.49 -18.80 -0.61
CA GLN A 54 18.24 -17.69 -1.22
C GLN A 54 18.14 -17.66 -2.75
N HIS A 55 18.13 -18.83 -3.41
CA HIS A 55 18.01 -18.92 -4.86
C HIS A 55 16.67 -18.40 -5.41
N GLU A 56 15.58 -18.48 -4.63
CA GLU A 56 14.29 -17.89 -5.00
C GLU A 56 14.33 -16.37 -4.85
N VAL A 57 14.91 -15.87 -3.75
CA VAL A 57 15.11 -14.43 -3.53
C VAL A 57 15.99 -13.83 -4.64
N ASP A 58 17.08 -14.51 -5.02
CA ASP A 58 17.97 -14.10 -6.10
C ASP A 58 17.23 -14.09 -7.45
N ALA A 59 16.34 -15.06 -7.70
CA ALA A 59 15.51 -15.09 -8.90
C ALA A 59 14.52 -13.91 -8.95
N MET A 60 13.91 -13.56 -7.82
CA MET A 60 13.02 -12.40 -7.71
C MET A 60 13.77 -11.08 -7.94
N ILE A 61 14.96 -10.94 -7.35
CA ILE A 61 15.86 -9.79 -7.59
C ILE A 61 16.26 -9.73 -9.07
N GLY A 62 16.62 -10.86 -9.68
CA GLY A 62 16.93 -10.94 -11.11
C GLY A 62 15.75 -10.52 -12.00
N ALA A 63 14.52 -10.83 -11.61
CA ALA A 63 13.30 -10.46 -12.33
C ALA A 63 12.96 -8.95 -12.26
N TYR A 64 13.51 -8.23 -11.28
CA TYR A 64 13.40 -6.77 -11.19
C TYR A 64 14.22 -6.05 -12.27
N ARG A 65 15.31 -6.66 -12.76
CA ARG A 65 16.20 -6.12 -13.82
C ARG A 65 16.78 -4.75 -13.48
N GLY A 66 17.37 -4.65 -12.29
CA GLY A 66 18.01 -3.43 -11.79
C GLY A 66 18.75 -3.71 -10.49
N ASP A 67 19.21 -2.66 -9.84
CA ASP A 67 19.81 -2.79 -8.51
C ASP A 67 18.73 -2.93 -7.47
N VAL A 68 18.98 -3.77 -6.46
CA VAL A 68 18.09 -4.00 -5.32
C VAL A 68 18.93 -4.05 -4.06
N ARG A 69 18.42 -3.44 -2.98
CA ARG A 69 18.91 -3.66 -1.61
C ARG A 69 17.76 -4.00 -0.68
N THR A 70 17.97 -4.97 0.18
CA THR A 70 16.98 -5.48 1.14
C THR A 70 17.45 -5.22 2.57
N PHE A 71 16.50 -4.90 3.44
CA PHE A 71 16.71 -4.68 4.86
C PHE A 71 15.58 -5.35 5.63
N VAL A 72 15.93 -6.14 6.65
CA VAL A 72 14.96 -6.86 7.47
C VAL A 72 15.17 -6.49 8.93
N GLY A 73 14.13 -5.92 9.53
CA GLY A 73 14.09 -5.60 10.95
C GLY A 73 13.11 -6.50 11.70
N MET A 74 13.40 -6.72 12.98
CA MET A 74 12.59 -7.55 13.87
C MET A 74 12.38 -6.84 15.22
N GLY A 75 11.20 -7.02 15.81
CA GLY A 75 10.86 -6.57 17.16
C GLY A 75 9.43 -6.05 17.31
N ASP A 76 8.84 -6.23 18.50
CA ASP A 76 7.48 -5.81 18.87
C ASP A 76 7.52 -4.56 19.79
N PRO A 77 6.69 -3.52 19.56
CA PRO A 77 5.72 -3.37 18.47
C PRO A 77 6.38 -3.08 17.12
N MET A 78 5.64 -3.09 16.01
CA MET A 78 6.10 -2.78 14.64
C MET A 78 7.15 -1.65 14.55
N ALA A 79 6.98 -0.57 15.33
CA ALA A 79 7.95 0.53 15.37
C ALA A 79 9.38 0.07 15.77
N ALA A 80 9.52 -0.93 16.63
CA ALA A 80 10.79 -1.57 16.98
C ALA A 80 11.38 -2.34 15.80
N ALA A 81 10.59 -3.11 15.06
CA ALA A 81 11.03 -3.77 13.82
C ALA A 81 11.48 -2.75 12.75
N VAL A 82 10.72 -1.65 12.56
CA VAL A 82 11.14 -0.55 11.66
C VAL A 82 12.47 0.04 12.12
N ASN A 83 12.62 0.37 13.41
CA ASN A 83 13.88 0.91 13.96
C ASN A 83 15.06 -0.04 13.76
N ASP A 84 14.83 -1.36 13.88
CA ASP A 84 15.87 -2.36 13.63
C ASP A 84 16.29 -2.41 12.15
N ALA A 85 15.33 -2.33 11.22
CA ALA A 85 15.63 -2.22 9.79
C ALA A 85 16.45 -0.95 9.48
N TYR A 86 16.15 0.16 10.15
CA TYR A 86 16.92 1.41 10.03
C TYR A 86 18.35 1.28 10.57
N ARG A 87 18.55 0.62 11.73
CA ARG A 87 19.90 0.32 12.25
C ARG A 87 20.72 -0.54 11.29
N LYS A 88 20.05 -1.41 10.51
CA LYS A 88 20.67 -2.27 9.49
C LYS A 88 20.92 -1.57 8.15
N GLY A 89 20.63 -0.27 8.03
CA GLY A 89 21.00 0.55 6.88
C GLY A 89 19.85 0.97 5.97
N ALA A 90 18.58 0.69 6.33
CA ALA A 90 17.44 1.14 5.54
C ALA A 90 17.37 2.67 5.44
N GLY A 91 17.62 3.40 6.54
CA GLY A 91 17.58 4.87 6.56
C GLY A 91 18.52 5.51 5.54
N PRO A 92 19.85 5.24 5.60
CA PRO A 92 20.79 5.74 4.60
C PRO A 92 20.41 5.42 3.15
N ALA A 93 19.87 4.22 2.89
CA ALA A 93 19.41 3.82 1.56
C ALA A 93 18.16 4.59 1.12
N ILE A 94 17.18 4.79 2.01
CA ILE A 94 16.00 5.62 1.76
C ILE A 94 16.41 7.06 1.45
N THR A 95 17.42 7.61 2.13
CA THR A 95 17.87 8.99 1.92
C THR A 95 18.87 9.17 0.77
N ASP A 96 19.31 8.09 0.13
CA ASP A 96 20.23 8.14 -1.02
C ASP A 96 19.44 8.28 -2.32
N CYS A 97 19.53 9.45 -2.97
CA CYS A 97 18.76 9.75 -4.17
C CYS A 97 19.03 8.81 -5.37
N TYR A 98 20.04 7.92 -5.28
CA TYR A 98 20.27 6.83 -6.21
C TYR A 98 19.05 5.92 -6.40
N TRP A 99 18.38 5.57 -5.31
CA TRP A 99 17.23 4.66 -5.32
C TRP A 99 15.99 5.37 -5.81
N THR A 100 15.18 4.73 -6.64
CA THR A 100 14.04 5.38 -7.29
C THR A 100 12.73 4.64 -7.08
N GLU A 101 12.80 3.38 -6.65
CA GLU A 101 11.65 2.55 -6.35
C GLU A 101 11.82 1.89 -4.97
N TYR A 102 10.72 1.52 -4.33
CA TYR A 102 10.75 0.82 -3.04
C TYR A 102 9.58 -0.15 -2.87
N GLY A 103 9.73 -1.10 -1.96
CA GLY A 103 8.70 -2.02 -1.51
C GLY A 103 8.87 -2.31 -0.02
N VAL A 104 7.77 -2.58 0.68
CA VAL A 104 7.79 -2.85 2.12
C VAL A 104 6.87 -4.02 2.46
N SER A 105 7.19 -4.74 3.53
CA SER A 105 6.40 -5.84 4.08
C SER A 105 6.25 -5.68 5.59
N PHE A 106 5.19 -6.28 6.12
CA PHE A 106 4.95 -6.43 7.55
C PHE A 106 4.38 -7.82 7.79
N LEU A 107 4.97 -8.56 8.72
CA LEU A 107 4.53 -9.88 9.13
C LEU A 107 4.51 -9.92 10.66
N ARG A 108 3.37 -10.29 11.24
CA ARG A 108 3.24 -10.55 12.68
C ARG A 108 3.15 -12.04 12.91
N TYR A 109 4.02 -12.58 13.76
CA TYR A 109 3.96 -13.97 14.19
C TYR A 109 3.44 -14.04 15.62
N GLU A 110 2.13 -14.24 15.75
CA GLU A 110 1.43 -14.27 17.05
C GLU A 110 1.96 -15.38 17.99
N GLU A 111 2.53 -16.47 17.45
CA GLU A 111 3.13 -17.55 18.25
C GLU A 111 4.39 -17.10 19.00
N PHE A 112 5.12 -16.12 18.46
CA PHE A 112 6.40 -15.65 19.00
C PHE A 112 6.33 -14.21 19.50
N GLU A 113 5.15 -13.59 19.44
CA GLU A 113 4.92 -12.17 19.77
C GLU A 113 5.94 -11.24 19.09
N GLU A 114 6.29 -11.54 17.83
CA GLU A 114 7.35 -10.84 17.11
C GLU A 114 6.86 -10.31 15.76
N ASP A 115 7.14 -9.03 15.52
CA ASP A 115 6.87 -8.33 14.28
C ASP A 115 8.13 -8.28 13.41
N TYR A 116 7.96 -8.52 12.10
CA TYR A 116 9.01 -8.46 11.09
C TYR A 116 8.66 -7.42 10.03
N VAL A 117 9.65 -6.62 9.65
CA VAL A 117 9.53 -5.58 8.62
C VAL A 117 10.61 -5.76 7.56
N GLY A 118 10.18 -5.91 6.31
CA GLY A 118 11.07 -5.82 5.16
C GLY A 118 10.98 -4.43 4.53
N ILE A 119 12.13 -3.82 4.26
CA ILE A 119 12.26 -2.61 3.44
C ILE A 119 13.19 -2.95 2.28
N VAL A 120 12.73 -2.73 1.06
CA VAL A 120 13.48 -2.99 -0.16
C VAL A 120 13.51 -1.73 -1.00
N VAL A 121 14.69 -1.31 -1.43
CA VAL A 121 14.88 -0.20 -2.38
C VAL A 121 15.42 -0.75 -3.69
N GLY A 122 15.03 -0.12 -4.79
CA GLY A 122 15.42 -0.53 -6.11
C GLY A 122 15.68 0.63 -7.06
N ARG A 123 16.48 0.36 -8.09
CA ARG A 123 16.68 1.24 -9.23
C ARG A 123 16.64 0.40 -10.52
N PRO A 124 15.69 0.64 -11.43
CA PRO A 124 15.62 -0.13 -12.66
C PRO A 124 16.89 0.10 -13.50
N GLY A 125 17.39 -0.96 -14.13
CA GLY A 125 18.51 -0.87 -15.05
C GLY A 125 18.12 -0.09 -16.32
N VAL A 126 19.06 0.70 -16.86
CA VAL A 126 18.85 1.38 -18.14
C VAL A 126 18.92 0.32 -19.24
N THR A 127 17.77 -0.13 -19.74
CA THR A 127 17.75 -1.08 -20.86
C THR A 127 18.02 -0.33 -22.15
N THR A 128 19.27 -0.30 -22.61
CA THR A 128 19.51 -0.20 -24.05
C THR A 128 18.96 -1.46 -24.72
N PRO A 129 18.09 -1.36 -25.75
CA PRO A 129 17.60 -2.54 -26.47
C PRO A 129 18.77 -3.38 -27.01
N PRO A 130 18.67 -4.72 -27.01
CA PRO A 130 19.73 -5.58 -27.50
C PRO A 130 19.80 -5.48 -29.03
N SER A 131 20.83 -4.80 -29.54
CA SER A 131 21.19 -4.85 -30.95
C SER A 131 21.64 -6.27 -31.30
N GLY A 132 20.89 -6.93 -32.19
CA GLY A 132 21.24 -8.25 -32.71
C GLY A 132 22.56 -8.26 -33.52
N PRO A 133 23.09 -9.46 -33.83
CA PRO A 133 24.42 -9.60 -34.42
C PRO A 133 24.38 -9.41 -35.94
N GLY A 134 25.07 -8.38 -36.44
CA GLY A 134 25.31 -8.15 -37.87
C GLY A 134 26.54 -7.25 -38.06
N ALA A 135 27.58 -7.80 -38.67
CA ALA A 135 28.92 -7.24 -38.85
C ALA A 135 29.00 -6.17 -39.99
N PRO A 136 30.19 -5.78 -40.48
CA PRO A 136 31.11 -4.81 -39.89
C PRO A 136 31.43 -3.62 -40.84
N GLY A 137 31.90 -2.50 -40.28
CA GLY A 137 32.80 -1.58 -40.99
C GLY A 137 32.36 -0.12 -41.07
N GLY A 138 33.36 0.76 -41.05
CA GLY A 138 33.27 2.14 -41.52
C GLY A 138 33.23 3.18 -40.40
N GLY A 139 34.35 3.86 -40.18
CA GLY A 139 34.42 4.99 -39.27
C GLY A 139 33.50 6.13 -39.71
N ALA A 140 32.81 6.72 -38.73
CA ALA A 140 32.16 8.02 -38.87
C ALA A 140 32.30 8.79 -37.54
N LYS A 141 32.72 10.04 -37.69
CA LYS A 141 32.87 11.08 -36.67
C LYS A 141 31.64 11.14 -35.73
N PRO A 142 31.79 11.39 -34.41
CA PRO A 142 30.66 11.49 -33.50
C PRO A 142 29.66 12.56 -33.99
N PRO A 143 28.36 12.24 -34.13
CA PRO A 143 27.34 13.26 -34.36
C PRO A 143 27.22 14.12 -33.10
N GLU A 144 27.19 15.45 -33.27
CA GLU A 144 26.74 16.36 -32.22
C GLU A 144 25.37 15.93 -31.73
N GLN A 145 25.30 15.57 -30.45
CA GLN A 145 24.10 15.18 -29.76
C GLN A 145 23.16 16.39 -29.68
N GLN A 146 22.13 16.40 -30.52
CA GLN A 146 20.99 17.30 -30.34
C GLN A 146 20.41 17.05 -28.95
N ALA A 147 20.29 18.12 -28.16
CA ALA A 147 19.64 18.07 -26.86
C ALA A 147 18.23 17.45 -27.02
N PRO A 148 17.84 16.49 -26.16
CA PRO A 148 16.50 15.93 -26.19
C PRO A 148 15.45 17.04 -26.11
N ALA A 149 14.38 16.94 -26.90
CA ALA A 149 13.25 17.86 -26.80
C ALA A 149 12.71 17.87 -25.37
N PRO A 150 12.23 19.03 -24.85
CA PRO A 150 11.66 19.11 -23.52
C PRO A 150 10.53 18.08 -23.35
N PRO A 151 10.47 17.34 -22.23
CA PRO A 151 9.37 16.42 -21.99
C PRO A 151 8.03 17.18 -22.01
N PRO A 152 6.97 16.60 -22.59
CA PRO A 152 5.65 17.23 -22.65
C PRO A 152 5.12 17.55 -21.24
N PRO A 153 4.32 18.61 -21.10
CA PRO A 153 3.89 19.10 -19.80
C PRO A 153 3.02 18.07 -19.06
N PRO A 154 3.10 18.01 -17.71
CA PRO A 154 2.25 17.15 -16.89
C PRO A 154 0.76 17.39 -17.13
N VAL A 155 -0.04 16.32 -17.03
CA VAL A 155 -1.50 16.35 -17.10
C VAL A 155 -2.06 16.49 -15.69
N LYS A 156 -2.97 17.45 -15.48
CA LYS A 156 -3.67 17.63 -14.20
C LYS A 156 -4.68 16.52 -13.98
N CYS A 157 -4.66 15.94 -12.78
CA CYS A 157 -5.63 14.93 -12.39
C CYS A 157 -6.93 15.52 -11.90
N PRO A 158 -8.05 14.78 -12.06
CA PRO A 158 -9.32 15.18 -11.50
C PRO A 158 -9.21 15.37 -9.97
N PRO A 159 -9.87 16.40 -9.41
CA PRO A 159 -9.92 16.60 -7.97
C PRO A 159 -10.40 15.34 -7.23
N GLY A 160 -9.76 15.03 -6.11
CA GLY A 160 -10.16 13.92 -5.24
C GLY A 160 -9.44 12.59 -5.47
N GLY A 161 -8.55 12.54 -6.48
CA GLY A 161 -7.59 11.47 -6.65
C GLY A 161 -6.37 11.58 -5.72
N PRO A 162 -5.57 10.53 -5.59
CA PRO A 162 -4.37 10.51 -4.75
C PRO A 162 -3.21 11.33 -5.33
N LYS A 163 -3.32 11.79 -6.58
CA LYS A 163 -2.32 12.64 -7.26
C LYS A 163 -2.99 13.88 -7.83
N THR A 164 -2.30 15.02 -7.76
CA THR A 164 -2.74 16.27 -8.37
C THR A 164 -2.39 16.37 -9.85
N GLU A 165 -1.29 15.73 -10.28
CA GLU A 165 -0.82 15.71 -11.68
C GLU A 165 -0.11 14.37 -11.98
N VAL A 166 -0.10 13.97 -13.25
CA VAL A 166 0.68 12.83 -13.77
C VAL A 166 1.49 13.24 -15.01
N PRO A 167 2.59 12.55 -15.34
CA PRO A 167 3.30 12.77 -16.60
C PRO A 167 2.39 12.68 -17.82
N ALA A 168 2.75 13.39 -18.89
CA ALA A 168 2.03 13.33 -20.15
C ALA A 168 1.93 11.89 -20.68
N GLY A 169 0.70 11.44 -20.98
CA GLY A 169 0.42 10.10 -21.46
C GLY A 169 0.08 9.07 -20.37
N GLU A 170 0.20 9.43 -19.09
CA GLU A 170 -0.26 8.59 -17.98
C GLU A 170 -1.73 8.87 -17.63
N THR A 171 -2.42 7.85 -17.10
CA THR A 171 -3.81 7.97 -16.62
C THR A 171 -3.81 8.25 -15.12
N CYS A 172 -4.66 9.18 -14.68
CA CYS A 172 -4.79 9.51 -13.28
C CYS A 172 -5.33 8.32 -12.48
N PRO A 173 -4.61 7.86 -11.43
CA PRO A 173 -5.06 6.72 -10.65
C PRO A 173 -6.33 7.10 -9.86
N PRO A 174 -7.33 6.21 -9.75
CA PRO A 174 -8.47 6.44 -8.88
C PRO A 174 -8.07 6.28 -7.40
N PRO A 175 -8.78 6.97 -6.47
CA PRO A 175 -8.64 6.67 -5.05
C PRO A 175 -9.09 5.24 -4.78
N THR A 176 -8.41 4.55 -3.85
CA THR A 176 -8.73 3.18 -3.42
C THR A 176 -8.50 3.05 -1.92
N ASN A 177 -9.20 2.11 -1.26
CA ASN A 177 -9.08 1.84 0.19
C ASN A 177 -9.21 3.08 1.08
N ALA A 178 -10.06 4.01 0.68
CA ALA A 178 -10.15 5.33 1.29
C ALA A 178 -11.26 5.45 2.33
N ILE A 179 -11.88 4.35 2.77
CA ILE A 179 -12.84 4.37 3.87
C ILE A 179 -12.27 3.68 5.09
N ARG A 180 -12.70 4.11 6.27
CA ARG A 180 -12.42 3.47 7.56
C ARG A 180 -13.73 3.33 8.32
N VAL A 181 -13.96 2.16 8.88
CA VAL A 181 -15.14 1.89 9.70
C VAL A 181 -14.73 1.67 11.15
N THR A 182 -15.40 2.33 12.08
CA THR A 182 -15.24 2.09 13.52
C THR A 182 -16.60 1.86 14.17
N PHE A 183 -16.58 1.25 15.36
CA PHE A 183 -17.80 0.90 16.08
C PHE A 183 -17.76 1.45 17.50
N ASP A 184 -18.76 2.26 17.86
CA ASP A 184 -19.04 2.55 19.27
C ASP A 184 -19.98 1.47 19.81
N ARG A 185 -19.43 0.60 20.65
CA ARG A 185 -20.13 -0.59 21.16
C ARG A 185 -21.07 -0.21 22.29
N GLY A 186 -22.36 -0.20 22.00
CA GLY A 186 -23.42 -0.04 23.00
C GLY A 186 -24.09 -1.36 23.37
N ILE A 187 -24.88 -1.33 24.44
CA ILE A 187 -25.73 -2.46 24.84
C ILE A 187 -26.92 -2.52 23.88
N GLY A 188 -27.06 -3.63 23.15
CA GLY A 188 -28.16 -3.88 22.20
C GLY A 188 -27.99 -3.24 20.82
N PHE A 189 -27.33 -2.08 20.74
CA PHE A 189 -27.05 -1.38 19.48
C PHE A 189 -25.64 -0.83 19.44
N TRP A 190 -25.01 -0.90 18.28
CA TRP A 190 -23.71 -0.31 18.00
C TRP A 190 -23.87 0.85 17.04
N THR A 191 -23.07 1.90 17.23
CA THR A 191 -22.96 2.99 16.25
C THR A 191 -21.81 2.67 15.31
N VAL A 192 -22.11 2.53 14.03
CA VAL A 192 -21.13 2.42 12.95
C VAL A 192 -20.74 3.83 12.54
N ASN A 193 -19.45 4.13 12.56
CA ASN A 193 -18.89 5.38 12.08
C ASN A 193 -18.02 5.09 10.86
N VAL A 194 -18.32 5.72 9.73
CA VAL A 194 -17.59 5.57 8.48
C VAL A 194 -16.93 6.89 8.16
N LYS A 195 -15.60 6.90 8.02
CA LYS A 195 -14.81 8.04 7.58
C LYS A 195 -14.35 7.81 6.15
N ASN A 196 -14.59 8.78 5.28
CA ASN A 196 -14.03 8.82 3.94
C ASN A 196 -12.78 9.70 3.94
N GLU A 197 -11.69 9.17 3.43
CA GLU A 197 -10.38 9.83 3.26
C GLU A 197 -10.09 10.11 1.78
N ALA A 198 -10.99 9.71 0.87
CA ALA A 198 -10.91 10.12 -0.52
C ALA A 198 -11.45 11.54 -0.67
N GLY A 199 -10.84 12.29 -1.58
CA GLY A 199 -11.38 13.59 -1.99
C GLY A 199 -12.53 13.49 -2.99
N ILE A 200 -13.09 12.29 -3.21
CA ILE A 200 -14.38 12.08 -3.89
C ILE A 200 -15.40 11.49 -2.91
N GLY A 201 -16.68 11.77 -3.12
CA GLY A 201 -17.79 11.17 -2.39
C GLY A 201 -18.50 10.11 -3.22
N GLY A 202 -19.50 9.46 -2.64
CA GLY A 202 -20.28 8.48 -3.37
C GLY A 202 -21.28 7.69 -2.54
N LYS A 203 -21.69 6.55 -3.11
CA LYS A 203 -22.67 5.62 -2.54
C LYS A 203 -21.94 4.49 -1.83
N CYS A 204 -22.34 4.20 -0.60
CA CYS A 204 -21.77 3.16 0.22
C CYS A 204 -22.83 2.14 0.65
N THR A 205 -22.39 0.90 0.78
CA THR A 205 -23.18 -0.22 1.30
C THR A 205 -22.43 -0.85 2.46
N TYR A 206 -23.07 -0.92 3.61
CA TYR A 206 -22.69 -1.70 4.78
C TYR A 206 -23.45 -3.02 4.79
N ARG A 207 -22.77 -4.15 5.00
CA ARG A 207 -23.38 -5.48 5.22
C ARG A 207 -22.67 -6.20 6.34
N ALA A 208 -23.42 -6.60 7.36
CA ALA A 208 -22.99 -7.57 8.36
C ALA A 208 -23.58 -8.95 8.01
N THR A 209 -22.74 -9.97 7.98
CA THR A 209 -23.14 -11.36 7.70
C THR A 209 -22.66 -12.23 8.84
N SER A 210 -23.56 -13.01 9.46
CA SER A 210 -23.13 -13.95 10.50
C SER A 210 -22.36 -15.11 9.88
N THR A 211 -21.26 -15.51 10.50
CA THR A 211 -20.52 -16.73 10.14
C THR A 211 -21.33 -18.01 10.38
N THR A 212 -22.41 -17.92 11.17
CA THR A 212 -23.33 -19.02 11.48
C THR A 212 -24.57 -19.05 10.57
N GLY A 213 -24.65 -18.16 9.56
CA GLY A 213 -25.75 -18.12 8.57
C GLY A 213 -26.97 -17.31 8.98
N LEU A 214 -26.96 -16.64 10.14
CA LEU A 214 -27.97 -15.66 10.53
C LEU A 214 -27.85 -14.36 9.72
N THR A 215 -28.99 -13.75 9.39
CA THR A 215 -29.04 -12.47 8.67
C THR A 215 -28.54 -11.35 9.58
N GLY A 216 -27.50 -10.63 9.15
CA GLY A 216 -27.05 -9.42 9.84
C GLY A 216 -27.64 -8.14 9.24
N ALA A 217 -27.20 -6.99 9.75
CA ALA A 217 -27.68 -5.69 9.30
C ALA A 217 -27.10 -5.28 7.95
N SER A 218 -27.91 -4.69 7.08
CA SER A 218 -27.48 -4.10 5.81
C SER A 218 -27.99 -2.67 5.71
N ARG A 219 -27.19 -1.75 5.19
CA ARG A 219 -27.57 -0.35 5.02
C ARG A 219 -26.84 0.30 3.87
N ASP A 220 -27.57 1.07 3.08
CA ASP A 220 -27.00 1.96 2.07
C ASP A 220 -27.00 3.41 2.59
N PHE A 221 -25.96 4.16 2.25
CA PHE A 221 -25.80 5.56 2.64
C PHE A 221 -24.89 6.30 1.67
N ASP A 222 -24.98 7.62 1.70
CA ASP A 222 -24.12 8.51 0.92
C ASP A 222 -23.02 9.05 1.82
N ILE A 223 -21.81 9.20 1.28
CA ILE A 223 -20.70 9.83 1.98
C ILE A 223 -20.10 10.94 1.13
N ALA A 224 -19.88 12.09 1.74
CA ALA A 224 -19.25 13.24 1.09
C ALA A 224 -17.73 13.01 0.91
N PRO A 225 -17.06 13.73 -0.02
CA PRO A 225 -15.61 13.81 -0.06
C PRO A 225 -15.02 14.19 1.30
N ASN A 226 -14.01 13.48 1.77
CA ASN A 226 -13.38 13.69 3.09
C ASN A 226 -14.39 13.74 4.27
N GLY A 227 -15.59 13.19 4.08
CA GLY A 227 -16.70 13.29 5.00
C GLY A 227 -16.81 12.11 5.96
N THR A 228 -17.78 12.17 6.84
CA THR A 228 -18.14 11.07 7.74
C THR A 228 -19.63 10.75 7.63
N ALA A 229 -19.97 9.49 7.90
CA ALA A 229 -21.35 9.03 8.03
C ALA A 229 -21.45 8.14 9.28
N SER A 230 -22.49 8.33 10.08
CA SER A 230 -22.73 7.54 11.28
C SER A 230 -24.14 7.00 11.32
N PHE A 231 -24.29 5.75 11.74
CA PHE A 231 -25.60 5.12 11.89
C PHE A 231 -25.60 3.97 12.90
N SER A 232 -26.76 3.72 13.52
CA SER A 232 -26.93 2.61 14.45
C SER A 232 -27.33 1.31 13.76
N VAL A 233 -26.76 0.19 14.23
CA VAL A 233 -27.11 -1.18 13.86
C VAL A 233 -27.33 -2.01 15.13
N PRO A 234 -28.11 -3.11 15.09
CA PRO A 234 -28.18 -4.06 16.19
C PRO A 234 -26.78 -4.60 16.53
N ALA A 235 -26.48 -4.72 17.82
CA ALA A 235 -25.24 -5.36 18.26
C ALA A 235 -25.21 -6.84 17.82
N PRO A 236 -24.03 -7.42 17.55
CA PRO A 236 -23.88 -8.85 17.34
C PRO A 236 -24.55 -9.66 18.47
N LEU A 237 -25.17 -10.78 18.11
CA LEU A 237 -25.71 -11.69 19.12
C LEU A 237 -24.55 -12.30 19.95
N PRO A 238 -24.78 -12.59 21.25
CA PRO A 238 -23.79 -13.30 22.06
C PRO A 238 -23.30 -14.57 21.38
N LEU A 239 -21.99 -14.84 21.48
CA LEU A 239 -21.33 -16.02 20.89
C LEU A 239 -21.45 -16.13 19.36
N THR A 240 -21.81 -15.04 18.67
CA THR A 240 -21.89 -14.99 17.21
C THR A 240 -20.91 -13.98 16.65
N THR A 241 -20.21 -14.37 15.59
CA THR A 241 -19.28 -13.51 14.87
C THR A 241 -19.91 -13.06 13.56
N TYR A 242 -19.76 -11.78 13.23
CA TYR A 242 -20.23 -11.19 11.98
C TYR A 242 -19.03 -10.71 11.17
N GLU A 243 -19.02 -11.05 9.88
CA GLU A 243 -18.20 -10.37 8.89
C GLU A 243 -18.95 -9.13 8.41
N VAL A 244 -18.38 -7.97 8.67
CA VAL A 244 -18.87 -6.68 8.21
C VAL A 244 -18.06 -6.28 6.99
N VAL A 245 -18.75 -6.01 5.89
CA VAL A 245 -18.20 -5.44 4.67
C VAL A 245 -18.87 -4.10 4.44
N THR A 246 -18.07 -3.03 4.44
CA THR A 246 -18.50 -1.72 3.92
C THR A 246 -17.77 -1.46 2.62
N SER A 247 -18.49 -1.17 1.55
CA SER A 247 -17.89 -0.78 0.27
C SER A 247 -18.51 0.53 -0.22
N CYS A 248 -17.70 1.38 -0.84
CA CYS A 248 -18.10 2.68 -1.34
C CYS A 248 -17.62 2.90 -2.78
N THR A 249 -18.55 3.34 -3.62
CA THR A 249 -18.32 3.64 -5.03
C THR A 249 -18.64 5.10 -5.33
N GLY A 250 -17.83 5.72 -6.18
CA GLY A 250 -17.92 7.13 -6.53
C GLY A 250 -17.51 7.35 -7.97
N GLU A 251 -17.79 8.53 -8.51
CA GLU A 251 -17.35 8.90 -9.85
C GLU A 251 -15.97 9.54 -9.79
N TYR A 252 -15.05 9.05 -10.61
CA TYR A 252 -13.71 9.59 -10.79
C TYR A 252 -13.34 9.51 -12.25
N ASP A 253 -12.92 10.63 -12.83
CA ASP A 253 -12.56 10.73 -14.25
C ASP A 253 -13.67 10.23 -15.20
N GLY A 254 -14.93 10.54 -14.87
CA GLY A 254 -16.11 10.12 -15.64
C GLY A 254 -16.44 8.62 -15.54
N LYS A 255 -15.78 7.88 -14.64
CA LYS A 255 -15.99 6.44 -14.43
C LYS A 255 -16.43 6.15 -13.01
N GLN A 256 -17.30 5.15 -12.86
CA GLN A 256 -17.63 4.61 -11.54
C GLN A 256 -16.47 3.75 -11.03
N VAL A 257 -15.94 4.07 -9.85
CA VAL A 257 -14.83 3.33 -9.21
C VAL A 257 -15.18 2.99 -7.76
N GLU A 258 -14.69 1.84 -7.27
CA GLU A 258 -14.70 1.53 -5.83
C GLU A 258 -13.54 2.27 -5.18
N PHE A 259 -13.85 3.33 -4.43
CA PHE A 259 -12.82 4.14 -3.78
C PHE A 259 -12.49 3.65 -2.37
N GLY A 260 -13.31 2.79 -1.79
CA GLY A 260 -13.06 2.26 -0.47
C GLY A 260 -13.82 0.98 -0.18
N ARG A 261 -13.13 0.05 0.49
CA ARG A 261 -13.71 -1.16 1.05
C ARG A 261 -13.04 -1.44 2.39
N ASP A 262 -13.85 -1.75 3.38
CA ASP A 262 -13.43 -2.05 4.74
C ASP A 262 -14.13 -3.35 5.16
N VAL A 263 -13.33 -4.35 5.56
CA VAL A 263 -13.83 -5.67 5.97
C VAL A 263 -13.36 -5.93 7.38
N GLN A 264 -14.29 -6.21 8.28
CA GLN A 264 -14.00 -6.44 9.69
C GLN A 264 -14.78 -7.63 10.23
N THR A 265 -14.12 -8.42 11.08
CA THR A 265 -14.76 -9.47 11.84
C THR A 265 -15.10 -8.93 13.23
N VAL A 266 -16.38 -8.91 13.58
CA VAL A 266 -16.85 -8.34 14.86
C VAL A 266 -17.71 -9.33 15.63
N SER A 267 -17.60 -9.28 16.95
CA SER A 267 -18.40 -10.05 17.91
C SER A 267 -18.73 -9.17 19.11
N LEU A 268 -19.76 -9.54 19.87
CA LEU A 268 -20.16 -8.82 21.09
C LEU A 268 -18.98 -8.63 22.06
#